data_AF-A0A382YU56-F1
#
_entry.id   AF-A0A382YU56-F1
#
_cell.length_a   1.000
_cell.length_b   1.000
_cell.length_c   1.000
_cell.angle_alpha   90.00
_cell.angle_beta   90.00
_cell.angle_gamma   90.00
#
_symmetry.space_group_name_H-M   'P 1'
#
loop_
_entity.id
_entity.type
_entity.pdbx_description
1 polymer ?
#
loop_
_entity_poly.entity_id
_entity_poly.type
_entity_poly.pdbx_seq_one_letter_code
_entity_poly.pdbx_strand_id
1 'polypeptide(L)'
;VKYSEFLGKRYLIIILGSIAVYSIFLFFSDFNNVYDRLQNFQITSLPIILLVIFSSWLILFVRWTVLLKKHKILVPLKINLLVFFAGFTLSISPVKSGELIKSI
;
A
#
# COMPACT_ATOMS: atom_id res chain seq x y z
N VAL A 1 -0.61 -11.02 38.04
CA VAL A 1 -1.06 -10.46 36.74
C VAL A 1 -0.25 -9.24 36.27
N LYS A 2 0.38 -8.45 37.15
CA LYS A 2 1.16 -7.25 36.78
C LYS A 2 2.53 -7.50 36.10
N TYR A 3 3.13 -8.67 36.31
CA TYR A 3 4.49 -8.99 35.84
C TYR A 3 4.56 -9.36 34.35
N SER A 4 3.49 -9.92 33.78
CA SER A 4 3.42 -10.28 32.34
C SER A 4 3.36 -9.03 31.45
N GLU A 5 2.68 -7.97 31.87
CA GLU A 5 2.64 -6.68 31.15
C GLU A 5 4.01 -5.97 31.15
N PHE A 6 4.75 -6.06 32.26
CA PHE A 6 6.06 -5.44 32.39
C PHE A 6 7.14 -6.14 31.56
N LEU A 7 7.12 -7.48 31.52
CA LEU A 7 8.01 -8.28 30.68
C LEU A 7 7.70 -8.09 29.19
N GLY A 8 6.42 -8.02 28.81
CA GLY A 8 5.99 -7.75 27.45
C GLY A 8 6.50 -6.40 26.92
N LYS A 9 6.43 -5.32 27.70
CA LYS A 9 6.90 -3.99 27.29
C LYS A 9 8.41 -3.95 27.03
N ARG A 10 9.23 -4.59 27.88
CA ARG A 10 10.69 -4.66 27.68
C ARG A 10 11.07 -5.50 26.47
N TYR A 11 10.38 -6.63 26.25
CA TYR A 11 10.61 -7.48 25.08
C TYR A 11 10.24 -6.76 23.77
N LEU A 12 9.14 -6.02 23.76
CA LEU A 12 8.75 -5.16 22.62
C LEU A 12 9.81 -4.09 22.32
N ILE A 13 10.39 -3.46 23.33
CA ILE A 13 11.46 -2.47 23.15
C ILE A 13 12.71 -3.13 22.54
N ILE A 14 13.06 -4.34 22.98
CA ILE A 14 14.20 -5.08 22.43
C ILE A 14 13.94 -5.44 20.96
N ILE A 15 12.75 -5.98 20.64
CA ILE A 15 12.38 -6.29 19.24
C ILE A 15 12.43 -5.05 18.37
N LEU A 16 11.79 -3.95 18.79
CA LEU A 16 11.80 -2.69 18.05
C LEU A 16 13.22 -2.14 17.89
N GLY A 17 14.05 -2.24 18.92
CA GLY A 17 15.45 -1.85 18.88
C GLY A 17 16.26 -2.69 17.90
N SER A 18 16.10 -4.01 17.90
CA SER A 18 16.76 -4.91 16.96
C SER A 18 16.32 -4.65 15.52
N ILE A 19 15.02 -4.42 15.27
CA ILE A 19 14.50 -4.03 13.97
C ILE A 19 15.14 -2.70 13.54
N ALA A 20 15.17 -1.70 14.40
CA ALA A 20 15.74 -0.39 14.08
C ALA A 20 17.23 -0.49 13.73
N VAL A 21 18.03 -1.19 14.55
CA VAL A 21 19.47 -1.37 14.28
C VAL A 21 19.70 -2.11 12.97
N TYR A 22 18.94 -3.19 12.72
CA TYR A 22 19.04 -3.96 11.48
C TYR A 22 18.64 -3.13 10.25
N SER A 23 17.53 -2.38 10.34
CA SER A 23 17.08 -1.49 9.27
C SER A 23 18.09 -0.39 8.97
N ILE A 24 18.71 0.22 9.99
CA ILE A 24 19.77 1.22 9.81
C ILE A 24 20.96 0.61 9.09
N PHE A 25 21.41 -0.57 9.52
CA PHE A 25 22.55 -1.26 8.91
C PHE A 25 22.29 -1.60 7.44
N LEU A 26 21.12 -2.15 7.12
CA LEU A 26 20.71 -2.42 5.74
C LEU A 26 20.66 -1.15 4.90
N PHE A 27 20.06 -0.08 5.43
CA PHE A 27 20.01 1.19 4.73
C PHE A 27 21.40 1.69 4.41
N PHE A 28 22.30 1.80 5.38
CA PHE A 28 23.66 2.31 5.15
C PHE A 28 24.48 1.43 4.20
N SER A 29 24.30 0.11 4.24
CA SER A 29 25.00 -0.82 3.35
C SER A 29 24.63 -0.62 1.88
N ASP A 30 23.34 -0.47 1.60
CA ASP A 30 22.84 -0.46 0.22
C ASP A 30 22.51 0.95 -0.32
N PHE A 31 22.52 1.98 0.53
CA PHE A 31 22.11 3.34 0.15
C PHE A 31 22.87 3.87 -1.06
N ASN A 32 24.19 3.77 -1.07
CA ASN A 32 25.02 4.26 -2.18
C ASN A 32 24.70 3.50 -3.48
N ASN A 33 24.57 2.17 -3.41
CA ASN A 33 24.20 1.36 -4.57
C ASN A 33 22.83 1.76 -5.12
N VAL A 34 21.82 1.93 -4.25
CA VAL A 34 20.48 2.36 -4.68
C VAL A 34 20.51 3.76 -5.28
N TYR A 35 21.26 4.68 -4.67
CA TYR A 35 21.41 6.05 -5.14
C TYR A 35 22.05 6.11 -6.53
N ASP A 36 23.13 5.36 -6.76
CA ASP A 36 23.79 5.28 -8.06
C ASP A 36 22.85 4.71 -9.13
N ARG A 37 22.02 3.71 -8.79
CA ARG A 37 21.02 3.15 -9.71
C ARG A 37 19.91 4.14 -10.02
N LEU A 38 19.49 4.95 -9.05
CA LEU A 38 18.49 6.01 -9.24
C LEU A 38 19.03 7.15 -10.12
N GLN A 39 20.30 7.54 -9.95
CA GLN A 39 20.91 8.55 -10.82
C GLN A 39 21.04 8.08 -12.26
N ASN A 40 21.39 6.81 -12.47
CA ASN A 40 21.50 6.21 -13.80
C ASN A 40 20.15 5.71 -14.35
N PHE A 41 19.05 6.01 -13.68
CA PHE A 41 17.72 5.58 -14.11
C PHE A 41 17.33 6.25 -15.44
N GLN A 42 16.91 5.45 -16.40
CA GLN A 42 16.47 5.95 -17.70
C GLN A 42 15.10 6.63 -17.56
N ILE A 43 15.10 7.96 -17.46
CA ILE A 43 13.88 8.79 -17.36
C ILE A 43 12.98 8.59 -18.59
N THR A 44 13.51 8.16 -19.72
CA THR A 44 12.72 7.78 -20.91
C THR A 44 11.79 6.59 -20.65
N SER A 45 12.10 5.72 -19.68
CA SER A 45 11.24 4.61 -19.26
C SER A 45 10.14 5.00 -18.27
N LEU A 46 10.22 6.16 -17.63
CA LEU A 46 9.20 6.62 -16.68
C LEU A 46 7.80 6.71 -17.31
N PRO A 47 7.61 7.34 -18.49
CA PRO A 47 6.31 7.44 -19.14
C PRO A 47 5.65 6.07 -19.39
N ILE A 48 6.42 5.07 -19.84
CA ILE A 48 5.87 3.74 -20.10
C ILE A 48 5.46 3.05 -18.80
N ILE A 49 6.26 3.20 -17.73
CA ILE A 49 5.93 2.66 -16.40
C ILE A 49 4.65 3.31 -15.87
N LEU A 50 4.53 4.63 -15.96
CA LEU A 50 3.32 5.33 -15.53
C LEU A 50 2.09 4.88 -16.33
N LEU A 51 2.21 4.72 -17.65
CA LEU A 51 1.13 4.23 -18.50
C LEU A 51 0.70 2.81 -18.11
N VAL A 52 1.66 1.92 -17.85
CA VAL A 52 1.37 0.54 -17.43
C VAL A 52 0.66 0.52 -16.06
N ILE A 53 1.13 1.31 -15.10
CA ILE A 53 0.52 1.41 -13.77
C ILE A 53 -0.91 1.97 -13.88
N PHE A 54 -1.08 3.05 -14.64
CA PHE A 54 -2.39 3.68 -14.84
C PHE A 54 -3.36 2.73 -15.55
N SER A 55 -2.91 2.04 -16.59
CA SER A 55 -3.68 1.01 -17.29
C SER A 55 -4.11 -0.12 -16.35
N SER A 56 -3.21 -0.57 -15.46
CA SER A 56 -3.52 -1.58 -14.45
C SER A 56 -4.65 -1.14 -13.52
N TRP A 57 -4.69 0.13 -13.13
CA TRP A 57 -5.77 0.69 -12.32
C TRP A 57 -7.09 0.83 -13.09
N LEU A 58 -7.04 1.14 -14.39
CA LEU A 58 -8.22 1.16 -15.24
C LEU A 58 -8.88 -0.22 -15.34
N ILE A 59 -8.09 -1.30 -15.48
CA ILE A 59 -8.61 -2.67 -15.50
C ILE A 59 -9.37 -3.00 -14.20
N LEU A 60 -8.81 -2.59 -13.05
CA LEU A 60 -9.46 -2.76 -11.75
C LEU A 60 -10.78 -1.97 -11.65
N PHE A 61 -10.81 -0.75 -12.19
CA PHE A 61 -12.02 0.08 -12.22
C PHE A 61 -13.11 -0.51 -13.12
N VAL A 62 -12.74 -1.06 -14.28
CA VAL A 62 -13.68 -1.77 -15.16
C VAL A 62 -14.26 -2.99 -14.45
N ARG A 63 -13.41 -3.81 -13.81
CA ARG A 63 -13.87 -4.97 -13.02
C ARG A 63 -14.87 -4.56 -11.93
N TRP A 64 -14.56 -3.49 -11.19
CA TRP A 64 -15.45 -2.93 -10.18
C TRP A 64 -16.81 -2.50 -10.76
N THR A 65 -16.78 -1.81 -11.90
CA THR A 65 -18.00 -1.36 -12.59
C THR A 65 -18.85 -2.54 -13.09
N VAL A 66 -18.22 -3.62 -13.57
CA VAL A 66 -18.91 -4.85 -13.97
C VAL A 66 -19.58 -5.52 -12.77
N LEU A 67 -18.91 -5.56 -11.62
CA LEU A 67 -19.48 -6.11 -10.38
C LEU A 67 -20.73 -5.32 -9.94
N LEU A 68 -20.67 -3.99 -9.89
CA LEU A 68 -21.83 -3.17 -9.52
C LEU A 68 -23.02 -3.38 -10.47
N LYS A 69 -22.76 -3.44 -11.79
CA LYS A 69 -23.80 -3.71 -12.79
C LYS A 69 -24.45 -5.08 -12.58
N LYS A 70 -23.65 -6.11 -12.25
CA LYS A 70 -24.17 -7.47 -11.97
C LYS A 70 -25.11 -7.49 -10.77
N HIS A 71 -24.87 -6.63 -9.78
CA HIS A 71 -25.72 -6.47 -8.59
C HIS A 71 -26.84 -5.43 -8.75
N LYS A 72 -27.08 -4.93 -9.98
CA LYS A 72 -28.11 -3.90 -10.29
C LYS A 72 -27.91 -2.58 -9.54
N ILE A 73 -26.68 -2.27 -9.12
CA ILE A 73 -26.35 -1.01 -8.44
C ILE A 73 -25.98 0.01 -9.52
N LEU A 74 -26.88 0.94 -9.79
CA LEU A 74 -26.70 2.01 -10.78
C LEU A 74 -26.16 3.26 -10.10
N VAL A 75 -24.85 3.48 -10.21
CA VAL A 75 -24.17 4.67 -9.65
C VAL A 75 -23.68 5.56 -10.80
N PRO A 76 -23.89 6.89 -10.75
CA PRO A 76 -23.30 7.81 -11.71
C PRO A 76 -21.78 7.65 -11.77
N LEU A 77 -21.21 7.70 -12.98
CA LEU A 77 -19.80 7.35 -13.22
C LEU A 77 -18.81 8.16 -12.37
N LYS A 78 -19.08 9.45 -12.16
CA LYS A 78 -18.27 10.32 -11.28
C LYS A 78 -18.23 9.81 -9.84
N ILE A 79 -19.39 9.44 -9.29
CA ILE A 79 -19.52 8.93 -7.92
C ILE A 79 -18.91 7.53 -7.84
N ASN A 80 -19.13 6.68 -8.85
CA ASN A 80 -18.53 5.34 -8.90
C ASN A 80 -16.98 5.40 -8.87
N LEU A 81 -16.40 6.35 -9.60
CA LEU A 81 -14.95 6.57 -9.61
C LEU A 81 -14.45 7.06 -8.24
N LEU A 82 -15.16 8.00 -7.60
CA LEU A 82 -14.82 8.44 -6.24
C LEU A 82 -14.90 7.29 -5.22
N VAL A 83 -15.95 6.47 -5.28
CA VAL A 83 -16.12 5.29 -4.41
C VAL A 83 -15.00 4.27 -4.64
N PHE A 84 -14.61 4.05 -5.90
CA PHE A 84 -13.49 3.18 -6.24
C PHE A 84 -12.18 3.66 -5.60
N PHE A 85 -11.85 4.95 -5.71
CA PHE A 85 -10.65 5.53 -5.09
C PHE A 85 -10.72 5.57 -3.56
N ALA A 86 -11.89 5.85 -2.98
CA ALA A 86 -12.08 5.80 -1.51
C ALA A 86 -11.76 4.41 -0.95
N GLY A 87 -12.06 3.35 -1.71
CA GLY A 87 -11.68 1.98 -1.36
C GLY A 87 -10.17 1.74 -1.28
N PHE A 88 -9.34 2.49 -2.03
CA PHE A 88 -7.88 2.38 -1.94
C PHE A 88 -7.30 3.05 -0.69
N THR A 89 -7.87 4.17 -0.27
CA THR A 89 -7.41 4.91 0.92
C THR A 89 -7.38 4.02 2.15
N LEU A 90 -8.39 3.18 2.36
CA LEU A 90 -8.40 2.30 3.52
C LEU A 90 -7.57 1.01 3.34
N SER A 91 -7.18 0.64 2.11
CA SER A 91 -6.28 -0.49 1.86
C SER A 91 -4.83 -0.20 2.27
N ILE A 92 -4.45 1.07 2.41
CA ILE A 92 -3.12 1.50 2.88
C ILE A 92 -2.99 1.35 4.40
N SER A 93 -4.11 1.23 5.13
CA SER A 93 -4.08 0.99 6.57
C SER A 93 -3.44 -0.37 6.89
N PRO A 94 -2.71 -0.50 8.02
CA PRO A 94 -2.01 -1.75 8.38
C PRO A 94 -2.95 -2.97 8.54
N VAL A 95 -4.26 -2.73 8.70
CA VAL A 95 -5.30 -3.78 8.80
C VAL A 95 -5.93 -4.11 7.44
N LYS A 96 -5.60 -3.36 6.37
CA LYS A 96 -6.34 -3.37 5.08
C LYS A 96 -7.85 -3.17 5.29
N SER A 97 -8.21 -2.25 6.17
CA SER A 97 -9.60 -2.01 6.57
C SER A 97 -10.53 -1.64 5.40
N GLY A 98 -9.98 -1.29 4.23
CA GLY A 98 -10.76 -0.95 3.05
C GLY A 98 -11.51 -2.14 2.45
N GLU A 99 -10.97 -3.34 2.61
CA GLU A 99 -11.68 -4.57 2.22
C GLU A 99 -12.82 -4.90 3.18
N LEU A 100 -12.65 -4.61 4.48
CA LEU A 100 -13.69 -4.80 5.50
C LEU A 100 -14.90 -3.87 5.29
N ILE A 101 -14.69 -2.60 4.95
CA ILE A 101 -15.81 -1.68 4.68
C ILE A 101 -16.57 -2.06 3.41
N LYS A 102 -15.93 -2.68 2.41
CA LYS A 102 -16.66 -3.19 1.23
C LYS A 102 -17.56 -4.40 1.54
N SER A 103 -17.33 -5.08 2.66
CA SER A 103 -18.07 -6.29 3.05
C SER A 103 -19.26 -6.04 3.99
N ILE A 104 -19.41 -4.80 4.48
CA ILE A 104 -20.51 -4.31 5.31
C ILE A 104 -21.40 -3.42 4.43
#